data_AF-A0A956DLR9-F1
#
_entry.id   AF-A0A956DLR9-F1
#
_cell.length_a   1.000
_cell.length_b   1.000
_cell.length_c   1.000
_cell.angle_alpha   90.00
_cell.angle_beta   90.00
_cell.angle_gamma   90.00
#
_symmetry.space_group_name_H-M   'P 1'
#
loop_
_entity.id
_entity.type
_entity.pdbx_description
1 polymer ?
#
loop_
_entity_poly.entity_id
_entity_poly.type
_entity_poly.pdbx_seq_one_letter_code
_entity_poly.pdbx_strand_id
1 'polypeptide(L)'
;MRGFGWKTMGGLLLAGAVGCQGAIGDDGERDGGGATCDVGPGRVGLQRLTRAEYNRTVRDLFGVTSNPADAFPPDSATDGFDNNAKSLTVSPQLASLLLSAAEEVALEALAEDDGTILHCAPSGDAACLRAILERLALRVYRRPASEAELDELVQLVAYAESEGETTEAGVSHALSAMLMAPQFLYRGVPIAAPDLTKPFRPLDDYALATRLAYFLWGSTPDDALLAAAGQGDLRLHLRDELDRMLVDSKSEALYDGFITQWLQLGKLDAATPDPATFPEFDETLRAQMREETRLFFDDLRARDASPLEIINGTASFASAGLASLYGVSGPASASLEPVSLDPSQRAGILTMPAILTMTSGPEQPNIVRRGVWLAEAILCATPPPPPPGVSLELDPTPGLTERERLEAHRQDPSCASCHDLIDPLGFGFEHYDALGRWRDDIDGESIDDLGRLPDGREFQGVVALSQMLSESPDFAECITERVTTYALGRTMSEEEACVVAAIAAENVSLDSKLSDLLWAVVSSDAFQMEVFTP
;
A
#
# COMPACT_ATOMS: atom_id res chain seq x y z
N MET A 1 16.56 55.28 -48.29
CA MET A 1 17.73 55.07 -47.42
C MET A 1 17.48 53.80 -46.61
N ARG A 2 18.35 52.80 -46.78
CA ARG A 2 18.54 51.56 -46.00
C ARG A 2 17.31 50.68 -45.72
N GLY A 3 17.13 49.69 -46.59
CA GLY A 3 16.52 48.40 -46.21
C GLY A 3 17.53 47.54 -45.46
N PHE A 4 17.04 46.71 -44.53
CA PHE A 4 17.81 45.69 -43.85
C PHE A 4 17.03 44.38 -43.95
N GLY A 5 17.50 43.51 -44.83
CA GLY A 5 17.04 42.12 -44.95
C GLY A 5 17.75 41.26 -43.91
N TRP A 6 17.00 40.38 -43.27
CA TRP A 6 17.57 39.32 -42.45
C TRP A 6 18.17 38.23 -43.34
N LYS A 7 19.46 37.97 -43.10
CA LYS A 7 20.20 36.85 -43.69
C LYS A 7 19.81 35.57 -42.98
N THR A 8 19.53 34.57 -43.80
CA THR A 8 19.57 33.14 -43.47
C THR A 8 20.99 32.71 -43.09
N MET A 9 21.09 31.85 -42.08
CA MET A 9 22.23 30.96 -41.92
C MET A 9 21.68 29.61 -41.47
N GLY A 10 21.80 28.61 -42.36
CA GLY A 10 21.40 27.24 -42.09
C GLY A 10 22.34 26.59 -41.09
N GLY A 11 21.75 25.99 -40.06
CA GLY A 11 22.39 25.02 -39.19
C GLY A 11 21.65 23.70 -39.36
N LEU A 12 22.33 22.73 -39.97
CA LEU A 12 21.93 21.33 -40.02
C LEU A 12 21.96 20.81 -38.57
N LEU A 13 20.80 20.57 -37.97
CA LEU A 13 20.67 19.85 -36.70
C LEU A 13 20.16 18.44 -36.99
N LEU A 14 21.10 17.52 -37.21
CA LEU A 14 20.89 16.11 -36.91
C LEU A 14 20.93 15.98 -35.38
N ALA A 15 19.76 15.83 -34.77
CA ALA A 15 19.65 15.32 -33.40
C ALA A 15 18.82 14.03 -33.50
N GLY A 16 19.49 12.91 -33.23
CA GLY A 16 18.92 11.58 -33.30
C GLY A 16 17.73 11.44 -32.37
N ALA A 17 16.69 10.79 -32.87
CA ALA A 17 15.66 10.21 -32.05
C ALA A 17 16.32 9.17 -31.14
N VAL A 18 16.43 9.47 -29.84
CA VAL A 18 16.59 8.44 -28.81
C VAL A 18 15.22 7.79 -28.70
N GLY A 19 15.00 6.72 -29.46
CA GLY A 19 13.90 5.81 -29.21
C GLY A 19 14.21 5.07 -27.91
N CYS A 20 13.34 5.22 -26.91
CA CYS A 20 13.29 4.27 -25.82
C CYS A 20 12.80 2.94 -26.39
N GLN A 21 13.73 2.03 -26.67
CA GLN A 21 13.44 0.62 -26.83
C GLN A 21 13.68 -0.04 -25.48
N GLY A 22 12.61 -0.17 -24.69
CA GLY A 22 12.56 -1.20 -23.66
C GLY A 22 12.41 -2.53 -24.38
N ALA A 23 13.53 -3.23 -24.59
CA ALA A 23 13.51 -4.58 -25.11
C ALA A 23 13.38 -5.54 -23.92
N ILE A 24 12.18 -6.09 -23.73
CA ILE A 24 11.98 -7.33 -22.97
C ILE A 24 12.25 -8.45 -23.98
N GLY A 25 13.33 -9.18 -23.78
CA GLY A 25 13.75 -10.28 -24.66
C GLY A 25 15.27 -10.35 -24.77
N ASP A 26 15.90 -10.98 -23.79
CA ASP A 26 17.18 -11.66 -24.00
C ASP A 26 17.12 -13.01 -23.28
N ASP A 27 16.92 -14.05 -24.07
CA ASP A 27 17.11 -15.46 -23.78
C ASP A 27 18.59 -15.76 -23.60
N GLY A 28 19.17 -15.17 -22.54
CA GLY A 28 20.50 -15.44 -22.05
C GLY A 28 20.46 -16.53 -20.98
N GLU A 29 21.09 -17.66 -21.28
CA GLU A 29 21.37 -18.77 -20.35
C GLU A 29 21.97 -18.21 -19.03
N ARG A 30 21.17 -18.23 -17.95
CA ARG A 30 21.60 -17.77 -16.62
C ARG A 30 22.59 -18.78 -16.03
N ASP A 31 23.88 -18.51 -16.19
CA ASP A 31 24.94 -19.15 -15.41
C ASP A 31 24.66 -18.92 -13.92
N GLY A 32 24.55 -20.01 -13.15
CA GLY A 32 24.25 -20.05 -11.72
C GLY A 32 25.36 -19.51 -10.81
N GLY A 33 25.77 -18.27 -11.02
CA GLY A 33 26.58 -17.49 -10.08
C GLY A 33 25.76 -16.33 -9.55
N GLY A 34 25.33 -16.41 -8.29
CA GLY A 34 24.64 -15.31 -7.61
C GLY A 34 25.48 -14.04 -7.66
N ALA A 35 25.13 -13.13 -8.57
CA ALA A 35 25.66 -11.78 -8.57
C ALA A 35 25.16 -11.10 -7.30
N THR A 36 26.06 -10.78 -6.39
CA THR A 36 25.74 -9.94 -5.24
C THR A 36 25.24 -8.60 -5.76
N CYS A 37 23.96 -8.29 -5.52
CA CYS A 37 23.35 -7.02 -5.82
C CYS A 37 24.02 -5.94 -4.93
N ASP A 38 25.08 -5.30 -5.43
CA ASP A 38 25.86 -4.29 -4.71
C ASP A 38 25.26 -2.90 -4.94
N VAL A 39 24.02 -2.72 -4.44
CA VAL A 39 23.31 -1.45 -4.48
C VAL A 39 23.14 -0.91 -3.07
N GLY A 40 23.23 0.42 -2.92
CA GLY A 40 23.00 1.05 -1.64
C GLY A 40 21.54 0.89 -1.18
N PRO A 41 21.23 1.19 0.10
CA PRO A 41 19.90 0.95 0.69
C PRO A 41 18.77 1.87 0.15
N GLY A 42 19.07 2.67 -0.88
CA GLY A 42 18.20 3.70 -1.42
C GLY A 42 17.88 4.83 -0.45
N ARG A 43 17.31 5.92 -0.97
CA ARG A 43 17.04 7.14 -0.18
C ARG A 43 15.59 7.20 0.25
N VAL A 44 15.35 7.17 1.56
CA VAL A 44 14.03 7.45 2.16
C VAL A 44 13.96 8.94 2.51
N GLY A 45 12.94 9.64 2.02
CA GLY A 45 12.69 11.04 2.38
C GLY A 45 12.12 11.19 3.79
N LEU A 46 11.98 12.42 4.28
CA LEU A 46 11.20 12.67 5.49
C LEU A 46 9.73 12.33 5.21
N GLN A 47 9.26 11.23 5.79
CA GLN A 47 7.91 10.72 5.60
C GLN A 47 7.03 11.26 6.74
N ARG A 48 6.11 12.19 6.44
CA ARG A 48 5.11 12.57 7.45
C ARG A 48 4.08 11.46 7.65
N LEU A 49 3.36 11.49 8.77
CA LEU A 49 2.21 10.63 8.96
C LEU A 49 1.14 10.93 7.89
N THR A 50 0.56 9.88 7.30
CA THR A 50 -0.67 10.00 6.51
C THR A 50 -1.86 10.31 7.43
N ARG A 51 -3.01 10.66 6.85
CA ARG A 51 -4.25 10.89 7.60
C ARG A 51 -4.64 9.71 8.47
N ALA A 52 -4.62 8.52 7.87
CA ALA A 52 -4.98 7.28 8.56
C ALA A 52 -3.99 6.97 9.70
N GLU A 53 -2.70 7.21 9.46
CA GLU A 53 -1.65 6.98 10.46
C GLU A 53 -1.69 8.00 11.59
N TYR A 54 -2.01 9.26 11.31
CA TYR A 54 -2.21 10.28 12.34
C TYR A 54 -3.33 9.84 13.29
N ASN A 55 -4.50 9.52 12.74
CA ASN A 55 -5.68 9.09 13.52
C ASN A 55 -5.40 7.83 14.34
N ARG A 56 -4.75 6.81 13.76
CA ARG A 56 -4.33 5.61 14.50
C ARG A 56 -3.31 5.93 15.60
N THR A 57 -2.35 6.79 15.30
CA THR A 57 -1.28 7.17 16.23
C THR A 57 -1.85 7.86 17.47
N VAL A 58 -2.71 8.87 17.30
CA VAL A 58 -3.28 9.59 18.46
C VAL A 58 -4.19 8.68 19.29
N ARG A 59 -4.95 7.79 18.64
CA ARG A 59 -5.76 6.77 19.32
C ARG A 59 -4.91 5.81 20.14
N ASP A 60 -3.82 5.31 19.58
CA ASP A 60 -2.91 4.38 20.28
C ASP A 60 -2.12 5.04 21.41
N LEU A 61 -1.82 6.33 21.27
CA LEU A 61 -1.12 7.10 22.30
C LEU A 61 -2.04 7.43 23.48
N PHE A 62 -3.28 7.86 23.20
CA PHE A 62 -4.12 8.56 24.18
C PHE A 62 -5.51 7.96 24.37
N GLY A 63 -5.92 6.97 23.58
CA GLY A 63 -7.27 6.39 23.64
C GLY A 63 -8.38 7.25 23.03
N VAL A 64 -8.04 8.38 22.39
CA VAL A 64 -9.02 9.30 21.78
C VAL A 64 -9.86 8.61 20.70
N THR A 65 -11.12 9.02 20.61
CA THR A 65 -12.10 8.48 19.67
C THR A 65 -12.31 9.37 18.45
N SER A 66 -11.87 10.63 18.52
CA SER A 66 -11.88 11.55 17.38
C SER A 66 -10.96 11.10 16.24
N ASN A 67 -11.27 11.57 15.03
CA ASN A 67 -10.48 11.36 13.81
C ASN A 67 -10.16 12.73 13.17
N PRO A 68 -9.38 13.59 13.85
CA PRO A 68 -9.19 14.98 13.40
C PRO A 68 -8.51 15.08 12.03
N ALA A 69 -7.71 14.06 11.63
CA ALA A 69 -7.10 14.03 10.30
C ALA A 69 -8.10 13.80 9.17
N ASP A 70 -9.38 13.53 9.46
CA ASP A 70 -10.44 13.48 8.45
C ASP A 70 -10.66 14.84 7.77
N ALA A 71 -10.33 15.93 8.47
CA ALA A 71 -10.38 17.29 7.93
C ALA A 71 -9.18 17.66 7.04
N PHE A 72 -8.11 16.86 7.05
CA PHE A 72 -6.89 17.16 6.27
C PHE A 72 -7.14 16.95 4.78
N PRO A 73 -6.41 17.67 3.89
CA PRO A 73 -6.38 17.34 2.48
C PRO A 73 -5.98 15.87 2.26
N PRO A 74 -6.61 15.15 1.32
CA PRO A 74 -6.23 13.77 1.01
C PRO A 74 -4.74 13.62 0.67
N ASP A 75 -4.15 12.54 1.15
CA ASP A 75 -2.78 12.17 0.79
C ASP A 75 -2.75 11.69 -0.67
N SER A 76 -1.72 12.10 -1.41
CA SER A 76 -1.57 11.73 -2.82
C SER A 76 -0.78 10.44 -2.94
N ALA A 77 -1.35 9.45 -3.62
CA ALA A 77 -0.66 8.19 -3.90
C ALA A 77 0.46 8.36 -4.93
N THR A 78 1.55 7.60 -4.76
CA THR A 78 2.65 7.48 -5.72
C THR A 78 3.10 6.04 -5.73
N ASP A 79 3.22 5.46 -6.94
CA ASP A 79 3.45 4.03 -7.16
C ASP A 79 2.43 3.13 -6.43
N GLY A 80 1.20 3.62 -6.34
CA GLY A 80 0.07 2.92 -5.73
C GLY A 80 -0.14 3.20 -4.24
N PHE A 81 0.77 3.90 -3.55
CA PHE A 81 0.68 4.10 -2.10
C PHE A 81 0.71 5.57 -1.67
N ASP A 82 -0.18 5.95 -0.75
CA ASP A 82 -0.29 7.28 -0.15
C ASP A 82 0.77 7.57 0.91
N ASN A 83 1.48 6.54 1.38
CA ASN A 83 2.55 6.68 2.37
C ASN A 83 3.90 7.09 1.74
N ASN A 84 3.97 7.37 0.44
CA ASN A 84 5.23 7.72 -0.22
C ASN A 84 5.77 9.10 0.20
N ALA A 85 6.98 9.15 0.76
CA ALA A 85 7.59 10.36 1.30
C ALA A 85 7.71 11.52 0.28
N LYS A 86 7.81 11.23 -1.03
CA LYS A 86 7.92 12.28 -2.07
C LYS A 86 6.64 13.11 -2.21
N SER A 87 5.48 12.52 -1.89
CA SER A 87 4.16 13.14 -2.10
C SER A 87 3.57 13.73 -0.84
N LEU A 88 4.14 13.38 0.31
CA LEU A 88 3.72 13.80 1.64
C LEU A 88 4.29 15.16 2.03
N THR A 89 3.87 16.21 1.33
CA THR A 89 4.26 17.59 1.60
C THR A 89 3.34 18.26 2.64
N VAL A 90 3.81 19.34 3.26
CA VAL A 90 3.02 20.17 4.20
C VAL A 90 2.67 21.51 3.54
N SER A 91 1.40 21.68 3.19
CA SER A 91 0.86 22.95 2.71
C SER A 91 0.55 23.90 3.88
N PRO A 92 0.44 25.22 3.66
CA PRO A 92 0.01 26.15 4.71
C PRO A 92 -1.36 25.79 5.31
N GLN A 93 -2.29 25.26 4.49
CA GLN A 93 -3.58 24.79 4.97
C GLN A 93 -3.43 23.58 5.89
N LEU A 94 -2.60 22.60 5.50
CA LEU A 94 -2.36 21.42 6.32
C LEU A 94 -1.68 21.81 7.65
N ALA A 95 -0.73 22.75 7.63
CA ALA A 95 -0.10 23.24 8.86
C ALA A 95 -1.10 23.82 9.86
N SER A 96 -2.07 24.61 9.40
CA SER A 96 -3.15 25.13 10.25
C SER A 96 -4.04 24.02 10.80
N LEU A 97 -4.39 23.03 9.98
CA LEU A 97 -5.24 21.91 10.39
C LEU A 97 -4.53 20.97 11.37
N LEU A 98 -3.22 20.76 11.21
CA LEU A 98 -2.40 20.01 12.17
C LEU A 98 -2.40 20.69 13.55
N LEU A 99 -2.34 22.03 13.60
CA LEU A 99 -2.42 22.76 14.86
C LEU A 99 -3.79 22.58 15.53
N SER A 100 -4.88 22.74 14.77
CA SER A 100 -6.22 22.50 15.31
C SER A 100 -6.42 21.06 15.79
N ALA A 101 -5.90 20.08 15.05
CA ALA A 101 -5.93 18.67 15.44
C ALA A 101 -5.12 18.41 16.71
N ALA A 102 -3.93 19.01 16.84
CA ALA A 102 -3.10 18.89 18.03
C ALA A 102 -3.79 19.44 19.28
N GLU A 103 -4.44 20.61 19.17
CA GLU A 103 -5.23 21.21 20.25
C GLU A 103 -6.44 20.35 20.63
N GLU A 104 -7.18 19.85 19.65
CA GLU A 104 -8.35 18.98 19.87
C GLU A 104 -7.96 17.68 20.57
N VAL A 105 -6.93 16.99 20.07
CA VAL A 105 -6.43 15.73 20.65
C VAL A 105 -5.89 15.95 22.05
N ALA A 106 -5.15 17.03 22.31
CA ALA A 106 -4.59 17.28 23.63
C ALA A 106 -5.70 17.51 24.68
N LEU A 107 -6.76 18.22 24.30
CA LEU A 107 -7.92 18.45 25.16
C LEU A 107 -8.71 17.16 25.42
N GLU A 108 -8.99 16.37 24.38
CA GLU A 108 -9.71 15.09 24.53
C GLU A 108 -8.92 14.10 25.39
N ALA A 109 -7.62 13.95 25.11
CA ALA A 109 -6.73 13.05 25.83
C ALA A 109 -6.72 13.33 27.35
N LEU A 110 -6.65 14.59 27.75
CA LEU A 110 -6.65 14.94 29.18
C LEU A 110 -8.04 14.96 29.82
N ALA A 111 -9.09 15.20 29.04
CA ALA A 111 -10.47 15.13 29.53
C ALA A 111 -10.92 13.69 29.81
N GLU A 112 -10.42 12.73 29.03
CA GLU A 112 -10.73 11.31 29.15
C GLU A 112 -9.66 10.51 29.93
N ASP A 113 -8.63 11.18 30.47
CA ASP A 113 -7.56 10.51 31.21
C ASP A 113 -8.09 9.75 32.44
N ASP A 114 -7.90 8.44 32.45
CA ASP A 114 -8.21 7.54 33.55
C ASP A 114 -7.04 7.36 34.53
N GLY A 115 -6.00 8.18 34.40
CA GLY A 115 -4.76 8.13 35.14
C GLY A 115 -3.63 7.43 34.40
N THR A 116 -3.83 7.06 33.13
CA THR A 116 -2.79 6.47 32.27
C THR A 116 -1.86 7.53 31.66
N ILE A 117 -2.35 8.74 31.41
CA ILE A 117 -1.56 9.86 30.88
C ILE A 117 -0.86 10.58 32.03
N LEU A 118 -1.62 11.16 32.98
CA LEU A 118 -1.03 11.97 34.03
C LEU A 118 -0.36 11.15 35.14
N HIS A 119 -0.86 9.95 35.47
CA HIS A 119 -0.29 8.97 36.43
C HIS A 119 0.10 9.44 37.86
N CYS A 120 0.16 10.74 38.12
CA CYS A 120 0.35 11.45 39.38
C CYS A 120 -0.21 12.87 39.22
N ALA A 121 -0.39 13.61 40.33
CA ALA A 121 -0.88 14.97 40.27
C ALA A 121 0.23 15.91 39.77
N PRO A 122 0.11 16.55 38.59
CA PRO A 122 1.17 17.40 38.05
C PRO A 122 1.37 18.68 38.85
N SER A 123 0.34 19.15 39.55
CA SER A 123 0.36 20.39 40.32
C SER A 123 1.15 20.27 41.62
N GLY A 124 2.07 21.21 41.86
CA GLY A 124 2.85 21.29 43.10
C GLY A 124 3.97 20.26 43.25
N ASP A 125 4.19 19.40 42.27
CA ASP A 125 5.28 18.41 42.23
C ASP A 125 6.01 18.47 40.87
N ALA A 126 7.12 19.22 40.84
CA ALA A 126 7.93 19.37 39.64
C ALA A 126 8.56 18.06 39.14
N ALA A 127 8.81 17.09 40.03
CA ALA A 127 9.36 15.80 39.63
C ALA A 127 8.29 14.95 38.95
N CYS A 128 7.05 14.95 39.47
CA CYS A 128 5.90 14.33 38.81
C CYS A 128 5.65 14.96 37.43
N LEU A 129 5.55 16.29 37.33
CA LEU A 129 5.33 16.96 36.05
C LEU A 129 6.38 16.58 35.01
N ARG A 130 7.66 16.58 35.40
CA ARG A 130 8.74 16.20 34.48
C ARG A 130 8.63 14.75 34.03
N ALA A 131 8.28 13.82 34.93
CA ALA A 131 8.08 12.42 34.59
C ALA A 131 6.89 12.19 33.63
N ILE A 132 5.81 12.96 33.78
CA ILE A 132 4.68 13.00 32.83
C ILE A 132 5.16 13.40 31.44
N LEU A 133 5.84 14.54 31.34
CA LEU A 133 6.31 15.05 30.06
C LEU A 133 7.35 14.13 29.42
N GLU A 134 8.21 13.49 30.21
CA GLU A 134 9.19 12.52 29.73
C GLU A 134 8.54 11.25 29.16
N ARG A 135 7.56 10.67 29.88
CA ARG A 135 6.81 9.50 29.40
C ARG A 135 6.02 9.82 28.13
N LEU A 136 5.36 10.98 28.10
CA LEU A 136 4.63 11.44 26.92
C LEU A 136 5.58 11.64 25.75
N ALA A 137 6.67 12.36 25.94
CA ALA A 137 7.64 12.63 24.88
C ALA A 137 8.26 11.34 24.33
N LEU A 138 8.57 10.35 25.18
CA LEU A 138 9.08 9.05 24.73
C LEU A 138 8.14 8.40 23.71
N ARG A 139 6.83 8.39 23.99
CA ARG A 139 5.82 7.75 23.13
C ARG A 139 5.48 8.62 21.91
N VAL A 140 5.35 9.93 22.09
CA VAL A 140 4.96 10.89 21.03
C VAL A 140 6.10 11.11 20.03
N TYR A 141 7.33 11.30 20.52
CA TYR A 141 8.52 11.45 19.68
C TYR A 141 9.10 10.12 19.22
N ARG A 142 8.65 9.01 19.81
CA ARG A 142 9.12 7.64 19.56
C ARG A 142 10.62 7.46 19.83
N ARG A 143 11.14 8.28 20.73
CA ARG A 143 12.52 8.28 21.25
C ARG A 143 12.57 9.08 22.56
N PRO A 144 13.59 8.90 23.40
CA PRO A 144 13.81 9.77 24.54
C PRO A 144 13.93 11.22 24.08
N ALA A 145 13.23 12.12 24.77
CA ALA A 145 13.43 13.56 24.60
C ALA A 145 14.82 13.93 25.16
N SER A 146 15.45 14.91 24.52
CA SER A 146 16.63 15.55 25.10
C SER A 146 16.25 16.39 26.31
N GLU A 147 17.22 16.64 27.19
CA GLU A 147 17.01 17.53 28.35
C GLU A 147 16.49 18.92 27.94
N ALA A 148 16.98 19.45 26.81
CA ALA A 148 16.51 20.73 26.27
C ALA A 148 15.04 20.68 25.83
N GLU A 149 14.63 19.61 25.12
CA GLU A 149 13.23 19.42 24.72
C GLU A 149 12.32 19.29 25.95
N LEU A 150 12.75 18.57 26.99
CA LEU A 150 11.98 18.45 28.24
C LEU A 150 11.89 19.79 28.99
N ASP A 151 12.98 20.53 29.07
CA ASP A 151 13.00 21.82 29.74
C ASP A 151 12.10 22.84 29.02
N GLU A 152 12.04 22.83 27.69
CA GLU A 152 11.10 23.64 26.91
C GLU A 152 9.64 23.29 27.21
N LEU A 153 9.32 22.00 27.31
CA LEU A 153 7.96 21.55 27.65
C LEU A 153 7.57 21.96 29.08
N VAL A 154 8.47 21.80 30.06
CA VAL A 154 8.24 22.27 31.44
C VAL A 154 8.06 23.78 31.49
N GLN A 155 8.84 24.54 30.72
CA GLN A 155 8.70 25.99 30.63
C GLN A 155 7.35 26.41 30.04
N LEU A 156 6.82 25.65 29.07
CA LEU A 156 5.51 25.92 28.50
C LEU A 156 4.39 25.75 29.54
N VAL A 157 4.46 24.71 30.39
CA VAL A 157 3.53 24.54 31.52
C VAL A 157 3.65 25.71 32.50
N ALA A 158 4.87 26.08 32.89
CA ALA A 158 5.10 27.20 33.81
C ALA A 158 4.62 28.55 33.23
N TYR A 159 4.72 28.74 31.92
CA TYR A 159 4.20 29.92 31.24
C TYR A 159 2.67 29.99 31.31
N ALA A 160 1.97 28.88 31.04
CA ALA A 160 0.52 28.81 31.17
C ALA A 160 0.05 29.13 32.61
N GLU A 161 0.73 28.59 33.62
CA GLU A 161 0.45 28.92 35.03
C GLU A 161 0.67 30.41 35.34
N SER A 162 1.69 31.03 34.73
CA SER A 162 1.97 32.46 34.91
C SER A 162 0.88 33.37 34.31
N GLU A 163 0.19 32.89 33.28
CA GLU A 163 -0.97 33.55 32.66
C GLU A 163 -2.30 33.23 33.40
N GLY A 164 -2.24 32.44 34.48
CA GLY A 164 -3.39 32.12 35.34
C GLY A 164 -4.15 30.86 34.96
N GLU A 165 -3.61 30.03 34.05
CA GLU A 165 -4.17 28.71 33.72
C GLU A 165 -3.78 27.64 34.75
N THR A 166 -4.44 26.47 34.69
CA THR A 166 -4.10 25.34 35.56
C THR A 166 -2.87 24.59 35.04
N THR A 167 -2.20 23.82 35.90
CA THR A 167 -1.09 22.96 35.48
C THR A 167 -1.52 21.98 34.39
N GLU A 168 -2.73 21.41 34.49
CA GLU A 168 -3.29 20.49 33.49
C GLU A 168 -3.51 21.17 32.14
N ALA A 169 -3.96 22.44 32.12
CA ALA A 169 -4.05 23.23 30.89
C ALA A 169 -2.65 23.48 30.30
N GLY A 170 -1.66 23.76 31.14
CA GLY A 170 -0.25 23.82 30.74
C GLY A 170 0.25 22.50 30.12
N VAL A 171 -0.09 21.35 30.70
CA VAL A 171 0.22 20.02 30.13
C VAL A 171 -0.49 19.83 28.80
N SER A 172 -1.73 20.32 28.64
CA SER A 172 -2.43 20.32 27.35
C SER A 172 -1.65 21.10 26.29
N HIS A 173 -1.14 22.30 26.62
CA HIS A 173 -0.31 23.07 25.70
C HIS A 173 1.00 22.36 25.35
N ALA A 174 1.64 21.74 26.34
CA ALA A 174 2.84 20.93 26.11
C ALA A 174 2.55 19.75 25.18
N LEU A 175 1.43 19.06 25.34
CA LEU A 175 1.01 17.98 24.46
C LEU A 175 0.71 18.48 23.04
N SER A 176 -0.01 19.59 22.89
CA SER A 176 -0.22 20.23 21.58
C SER A 176 1.11 20.57 20.89
N ALA A 177 2.08 21.08 21.66
CA ALA A 177 3.42 21.36 21.14
C ALA A 177 4.15 20.08 20.69
N MET A 178 4.03 18.98 21.45
CA MET A 178 4.58 17.69 21.06
C MET A 178 3.94 17.17 19.75
N LEU A 179 2.63 17.30 19.59
CA LEU A 179 1.90 16.87 18.40
C LEU A 179 2.14 17.76 17.17
N MET A 180 2.71 18.96 17.36
CA MET A 180 3.19 19.82 16.29
C MET A 180 4.68 19.67 16.00
N ALA A 181 5.40 18.89 16.82
CA ALA A 181 6.83 18.72 16.69
C ALA A 181 7.16 17.84 15.46
N PRO A 182 8.28 18.11 14.75
CA PRO A 182 8.74 17.26 13.65
C PRO A 182 8.87 15.77 14.02
N GLN A 183 9.24 15.48 15.27
CA GLN A 183 9.42 14.16 15.84
C GLN A 183 8.11 13.35 15.85
N PHE A 184 6.97 14.03 16.01
CA PHE A 184 5.66 13.42 15.91
C PHE A 184 5.16 13.37 14.47
N LEU A 185 5.24 14.51 13.76
CA LEU A 185 4.70 14.64 12.41
C LEU A 185 5.43 13.78 11.38
N TYR A 186 6.72 13.50 11.57
CA TYR A 186 7.55 12.73 10.66
C TYR A 186 8.11 11.47 11.33
N ARG A 187 8.28 10.43 10.51
CA ARG A 187 8.93 9.18 10.87
C ARG A 187 10.44 9.31 10.72
N GLY A 188 11.19 8.63 11.60
CA GLY A 188 12.64 8.49 11.46
C GLY A 188 13.42 9.79 11.60
N VAL A 189 12.96 10.73 12.42
CA VAL A 189 13.76 11.90 12.79
C VAL A 189 14.96 11.42 13.63
N PRO A 190 16.21 11.55 13.14
CA PRO A 190 17.35 10.92 13.78
C PRO A 190 17.66 11.54 15.15
N ILE A 191 18.03 10.70 16.12
CA ILE A 191 18.44 11.13 17.46
C ILE A 191 19.72 11.98 17.40
N ALA A 192 20.63 11.62 16.49
CA ALA A 192 21.93 12.25 16.34
C ALA A 192 22.18 12.68 14.89
N ALA A 193 22.83 13.84 14.75
CA ALA A 193 23.28 14.33 13.46
C ALA A 193 24.11 13.27 12.73
N PRO A 194 23.90 13.08 11.42
CA PRO A 194 24.61 12.07 10.65
C PRO A 194 26.09 12.40 10.49
N ASP A 195 26.90 11.35 10.45
CA ASP A 195 28.27 11.43 9.94
C ASP A 195 28.24 11.48 8.41
N LEU A 196 28.34 12.69 7.87
CA LEU A 196 28.28 12.97 6.44
C LEU A 196 29.48 12.40 5.64
N THR A 197 30.46 11.78 6.31
CA THR A 197 31.56 11.10 5.61
C THR A 197 31.20 9.71 5.11
N LYS A 198 30.08 9.14 5.59
CA LYS A 198 29.56 7.85 5.13
C LYS A 198 28.35 8.06 4.20
N PRO A 199 28.23 7.31 3.10
CA PRO A 199 27.09 7.43 2.19
C PRO A 199 25.78 6.98 2.84
N PHE A 200 25.86 6.00 3.75
CA PHE A 200 24.73 5.44 4.50
C PHE A 200 25.18 4.99 5.89
N ARG A 201 24.22 4.82 6.82
CA ARG A 201 24.43 4.21 8.15
C ARG A 201 23.23 3.37 8.56
N PRO A 202 23.38 2.46 9.54
CA PRO A 202 22.24 1.84 10.19
C PRO A 202 21.35 2.88 10.86
N LEU A 203 20.04 2.67 10.80
CA LEU A 203 19.09 3.39 11.64
C LEU A 203 19.44 3.19 13.12
N ASP A 204 19.20 4.18 13.96
CA ASP A 204 19.15 3.91 15.40
C ASP A 204 17.94 3.00 15.72
N ASP A 205 17.99 2.30 16.87
CA ASP A 205 16.97 1.30 17.20
C ASP A 205 15.57 1.91 17.38
N TYR A 206 15.46 3.18 17.79
CA TYR A 206 14.17 3.87 17.88
C TYR A 206 13.58 4.18 16.51
N ALA A 207 14.42 4.60 15.57
CA ALA A 207 14.02 4.79 14.17
C ALA A 207 13.64 3.46 13.51
N LEU A 208 14.34 2.36 13.82
CA LEU A 208 14.00 1.01 13.36
C LEU A 208 12.67 0.52 13.95
N ALA A 209 12.46 0.69 15.26
CA ALA A 209 11.18 0.41 15.93
C ALA A 209 10.03 1.18 15.29
N THR A 210 10.24 2.47 15.05
CA THR A 210 9.26 3.35 14.37
C THR A 210 8.94 2.83 12.99
N ARG A 211 9.95 2.49 12.18
CA ARG A 211 9.74 1.98 10.81
C ARG A 211 8.98 0.65 10.82
N LEU A 212 9.30 -0.26 11.73
CA LEU A 212 8.59 -1.54 11.88
C LEU A 212 7.12 -1.34 12.30
N ALA A 213 6.86 -0.49 13.30
CA ALA A 213 5.51 -0.18 13.78
C ALA A 213 4.63 0.45 12.69
N TYR A 214 5.17 1.40 11.94
CA TYR A 214 4.41 2.02 10.87
C TYR A 214 4.23 1.14 9.63
N PHE A 215 5.15 0.20 9.39
CA PHE A 215 4.97 -0.82 8.35
C PHE A 215 3.83 -1.78 8.71
N LEU A 216 3.85 -2.36 9.92
CA LEU A 216 2.93 -3.44 10.30
C LEU A 216 1.61 -2.95 10.90
N TRP A 217 1.62 -1.85 11.64
CA TRP A 217 0.45 -1.34 12.38
C TRP A 217 -0.03 0.02 11.89
N GLY A 218 0.71 0.66 10.98
CA GLY A 218 0.38 2.01 10.51
C GLY A 218 0.22 3.01 11.66
N SER A 219 0.95 2.80 12.76
CA SER A 219 0.83 3.53 14.03
C SER A 219 2.15 3.50 14.81
N THR A 220 2.18 4.16 15.96
CA THR A 220 3.36 4.29 16.83
C THR A 220 3.80 2.94 17.44
N PRO A 221 5.11 2.74 17.71
CA PRO A 221 5.62 1.63 18.52
C PRO A 221 4.92 1.52 19.88
N ASP A 222 4.72 0.28 20.34
CA ASP A 222 4.28 0.04 21.72
C ASP A 222 5.43 0.15 22.73
N ASP A 223 5.08 0.13 24.02
CA ASP A 223 6.05 0.27 25.11
C ASP A 223 7.11 -0.85 25.08
N ALA A 224 6.75 -2.06 24.65
CA ALA A 224 7.68 -3.19 24.52
C ALA A 224 8.73 -2.93 23.44
N LEU A 225 8.31 -2.48 22.25
CA LEU A 225 9.20 -2.19 21.13
C LEU A 225 10.11 -0.99 21.43
N LEU A 226 9.58 0.05 22.09
CA LEU A 226 10.39 1.20 22.56
C LEU A 226 11.39 0.80 23.65
N ALA A 227 11.02 -0.13 24.54
CA ALA A 227 11.91 -0.63 25.57
C ALA A 227 13.04 -1.49 24.99
N ALA A 228 12.75 -2.32 23.99
CA ALA A 228 13.77 -3.08 23.25
C ALA A 228 14.74 -2.15 22.54
N ALA A 229 14.22 -1.08 21.91
CA ALA A 229 15.05 -0.06 21.27
C ALA A 229 15.94 0.69 22.27
N GLY A 230 15.40 1.06 23.44
CA GLY A 230 16.16 1.74 24.49
C GLY A 230 17.27 0.90 25.11
N GLN A 231 17.14 -0.42 25.06
CA GLN A 231 18.17 -1.36 25.54
C GLN A 231 19.27 -1.61 24.51
N GLY A 232 19.04 -1.27 23.22
CA GLY A 232 19.98 -1.55 22.13
C GLY A 232 19.96 -3.01 21.64
N ASP A 233 18.94 -3.78 22.04
CA ASP A 233 18.81 -5.21 21.75
C ASP A 233 17.75 -5.48 20.67
N LEU A 234 17.07 -4.46 20.14
CA LEU A 234 15.97 -4.62 19.17
C LEU A 234 16.38 -5.47 17.97
N ARG A 235 17.56 -5.21 17.41
CA ARG A 235 18.07 -5.94 16.24
C ARG A 235 18.29 -7.43 16.50
N LEU A 236 18.62 -7.81 17.74
CA LEU A 236 18.80 -9.21 18.14
C LEU A 236 17.48 -9.97 18.19
N HIS A 237 16.38 -9.25 18.42
CA HIS A 237 15.03 -9.78 18.58
C HIS A 237 14.05 -9.32 17.49
N LEU A 238 14.56 -8.79 16.37
CA LEU A 238 13.72 -8.13 15.36
C LEU A 238 12.72 -9.09 14.71
N ARG A 239 13.11 -10.36 14.51
CA ARG A 239 12.19 -11.39 14.01
C ARG A 239 11.09 -11.71 15.01
N ASP A 240 11.43 -11.85 16.30
CA ASP A 240 10.47 -12.12 17.36
C ASP A 240 9.44 -10.98 17.48
N GLU A 241 9.89 -9.74 17.36
CA GLU A 241 9.01 -8.56 17.35
C GLU A 241 8.12 -8.52 16.10
N LEU A 242 8.64 -8.83 14.91
CA LEU A 242 7.84 -8.94 13.69
C LEU A 242 6.73 -9.99 13.86
N ASP A 243 7.09 -11.19 14.32
CA ASP A 243 6.12 -12.29 14.49
C ASP A 243 5.06 -11.93 15.56
N ARG A 244 5.46 -11.29 16.66
CA ARG A 244 4.54 -10.78 17.69
C ARG A 244 3.58 -9.75 17.13
N MET A 245 4.07 -8.82 16.32
CA MET A 245 3.29 -7.73 15.76
C MET A 245 2.31 -8.20 14.69
N LEU A 246 2.64 -9.24 13.92
CA LEU A 246 1.76 -9.82 12.90
C LEU A 246 0.54 -10.54 13.46
N VAL A 247 0.61 -11.04 14.70
CA VAL A 247 -0.54 -11.69 15.37
C VAL A 247 -1.39 -10.71 16.19
N ASP A 248 -0.90 -9.49 16.41
CA ASP A 248 -1.66 -8.44 17.10
C ASP A 248 -2.79 -7.91 16.20
N SER A 249 -3.93 -7.54 16.80
CA SER A 249 -5.07 -6.95 16.07
C SER A 249 -4.71 -5.68 15.30
N LYS A 250 -3.69 -4.93 15.73
CA LYS A 250 -3.22 -3.74 15.01
C LYS A 250 -2.68 -4.06 13.61
N SER A 251 -2.29 -5.30 13.34
CA SER A 251 -1.87 -5.73 12.01
C SER A 251 -2.99 -5.72 10.97
N GLU A 252 -4.26 -5.59 11.38
CA GLU A 252 -5.38 -5.29 10.46
C GLU A 252 -5.12 -4.01 9.65
N ALA A 253 -4.29 -3.09 10.16
CA ALA A 253 -3.87 -1.90 9.44
C ALA A 253 -3.09 -2.20 8.13
N LEU A 254 -2.48 -3.39 7.98
CA LEU A 254 -1.90 -3.83 6.71
C LEU A 254 -2.97 -4.00 5.63
N TYR A 255 -4.18 -4.45 5.99
CA TYR A 255 -5.25 -4.53 5.02
C TYR A 255 -5.63 -3.12 4.54
N ASP A 256 -5.98 -2.25 5.47
CA ASP A 256 -6.43 -0.89 5.17
C ASP A 256 -5.36 -0.07 4.45
N GLY A 257 -4.11 -0.17 4.91
CA GLY A 257 -3.00 0.63 4.43
C GLY A 257 -2.31 0.07 3.19
N PHE A 258 -2.13 -1.25 3.09
CA PHE A 258 -1.38 -1.86 2.00
C PHE A 258 -2.30 -2.54 0.98
N ILE A 259 -3.13 -3.49 1.40
CA ILE A 259 -3.91 -4.33 0.47
C ILE A 259 -4.91 -3.51 -0.35
N THR A 260 -5.67 -2.61 0.28
CA THR A 260 -6.68 -1.81 -0.43
C THR A 260 -6.05 -0.92 -1.50
N GLN A 261 -4.85 -0.42 -1.24
CA GLN A 261 -4.09 0.44 -2.14
C GLN A 261 -3.41 -0.36 -3.26
N TRP A 262 -2.72 -1.45 -2.91
CA TRP A 262 -2.08 -2.35 -3.85
C TRP A 262 -3.08 -2.88 -4.89
N LEU A 263 -4.22 -3.42 -4.42
CA LEU A 263 -5.22 -3.99 -5.30
C LEU A 263 -6.18 -2.95 -5.89
N GLN A 264 -6.01 -1.67 -5.54
CA GLN A 264 -6.83 -0.55 -6.02
C GLN A 264 -8.33 -0.70 -5.66
N LEU A 265 -8.65 -1.28 -4.50
CA LEU A 265 -10.02 -1.62 -4.07
C LEU A 265 -10.93 -0.40 -3.91
N GLY A 266 -10.38 0.81 -3.78
CA GLY A 266 -11.16 2.04 -3.81
C GLY A 266 -11.97 2.22 -5.11
N LYS A 267 -11.60 1.56 -6.21
CA LYS A 267 -12.38 1.53 -7.45
C LYS A 267 -13.74 0.84 -7.28
N LEU A 268 -13.89 -0.04 -6.30
CA LEU A 268 -15.17 -0.70 -6.02
C LEU A 268 -16.26 0.28 -5.56
N ASP A 269 -15.89 1.36 -4.85
CA ASP A 269 -16.83 2.44 -4.47
C ASP A 269 -17.41 3.16 -5.67
N ALA A 270 -16.60 3.32 -6.71
CA ALA A 270 -16.98 3.98 -7.95
C ALA A 270 -17.69 3.05 -8.94
N ALA A 271 -17.72 1.74 -8.69
CA ALA A 271 -18.36 0.78 -9.58
C ALA A 271 -19.89 0.94 -9.53
N THR A 272 -20.51 1.12 -10.68
CA THR A 272 -21.98 1.29 -10.79
C THR A 272 -22.59 0.25 -11.73
N PRO A 273 -22.66 -1.04 -11.34
CA PRO A 273 -23.46 -2.03 -12.06
C PRO A 273 -24.89 -1.54 -12.30
N ASP A 274 -25.40 -1.77 -13.51
CA ASP A 274 -26.74 -1.38 -13.93
C ASP A 274 -27.78 -2.21 -13.16
N PRO A 275 -28.69 -1.59 -12.38
CA PRO A 275 -29.68 -2.31 -11.59
C PRO A 275 -30.69 -3.13 -12.41
N ALA A 276 -30.88 -2.83 -13.70
CA ALA A 276 -31.74 -3.66 -14.55
C ALA A 276 -31.06 -4.98 -14.95
N THR A 277 -29.73 -4.94 -15.13
CA THR A 277 -28.90 -6.10 -15.47
C THR A 277 -28.48 -6.91 -14.24
N PHE A 278 -28.14 -6.22 -13.15
CA PHE A 278 -27.60 -6.77 -11.90
C PHE A 278 -28.45 -6.34 -10.69
N PRO A 279 -29.73 -6.75 -10.61
CA PRO A 279 -30.65 -6.33 -9.54
C PRO A 279 -30.21 -6.77 -8.14
N GLU A 280 -29.34 -7.77 -8.03
CA GLU A 280 -28.75 -8.24 -6.78
C GLU A 280 -27.63 -7.33 -6.24
N PHE A 281 -27.07 -6.45 -7.06
CA PHE A 281 -26.02 -5.55 -6.63
C PHE A 281 -26.59 -4.36 -5.85
N ASP A 282 -26.27 -4.32 -4.57
CA ASP A 282 -26.59 -3.22 -3.66
C ASP A 282 -25.39 -2.87 -2.77
N GLU A 283 -25.56 -1.84 -1.93
CA GLU A 283 -24.48 -1.41 -1.02
C GLU A 283 -24.13 -2.48 0.02
N THR A 284 -25.06 -3.40 0.32
CA THR A 284 -24.81 -4.54 1.22
C THR A 284 -23.86 -5.53 0.57
N LEU A 285 -24.13 -5.93 -0.68
CA LEU A 285 -23.26 -6.84 -1.44
C LEU A 285 -21.90 -6.20 -1.68
N ARG A 286 -21.85 -4.90 -1.99
CA ARG A 286 -20.58 -4.16 -2.12
C ARG A 286 -19.77 -4.19 -0.82
N ALA A 287 -20.41 -3.95 0.33
CA ALA A 287 -19.74 -4.05 1.63
C ALA A 287 -19.27 -5.48 1.92
N GLN A 288 -20.05 -6.50 1.55
CA GLN A 288 -19.66 -7.90 1.69
C GLN A 288 -18.48 -8.28 0.79
N MET A 289 -18.38 -7.77 -0.43
CA MET A 289 -17.23 -7.96 -1.31
C MET A 289 -15.93 -7.40 -0.69
N ARG A 290 -16.00 -6.21 -0.06
CA ARG A 290 -14.86 -5.66 0.69
C ARG A 290 -14.49 -6.52 1.88
N GLU A 291 -15.49 -6.92 2.65
CA GLU A 291 -15.26 -7.69 3.87
C GLU A 291 -14.74 -9.09 3.57
N GLU A 292 -15.17 -9.72 2.48
CA GLU A 292 -14.58 -10.95 1.96
C GLU A 292 -13.08 -10.76 1.68
N THR A 293 -12.73 -9.69 0.96
CA THR A 293 -11.33 -9.41 0.62
C THR A 293 -10.51 -9.23 1.89
N ARG A 294 -11.03 -8.52 2.89
CA ARG A 294 -10.40 -8.35 4.21
C ARG A 294 -10.18 -9.69 4.92
N LEU A 295 -11.23 -10.49 5.05
CA LEU A 295 -11.19 -11.78 5.73
C LEU A 295 -10.25 -12.77 5.03
N PHE A 296 -10.18 -12.74 3.70
CA PHE A 296 -9.24 -13.54 2.91
C PHE A 296 -7.79 -13.23 3.29
N PHE A 297 -7.39 -11.95 3.32
CA PHE A 297 -6.02 -11.57 3.72
C PHE A 297 -5.76 -11.80 5.22
N ASP A 298 -6.75 -11.61 6.08
CA ASP A 298 -6.65 -11.95 7.50
C ASP A 298 -6.40 -13.45 7.71
N ASP A 299 -7.09 -14.32 6.98
CA ASP A 299 -6.89 -15.76 7.04
C ASP A 299 -5.50 -16.17 6.55
N LEU A 300 -5.04 -15.59 5.43
CA LEU A 300 -3.68 -15.82 4.93
C LEU A 300 -2.62 -15.42 5.98
N ARG A 301 -2.78 -14.25 6.61
CA ARG A 301 -1.89 -13.77 7.68
C ARG A 301 -1.95 -14.68 8.90
N ALA A 302 -3.16 -15.03 9.38
CA ALA A 302 -3.36 -15.80 10.59
C ALA A 302 -2.81 -17.23 10.50
N ARG A 303 -2.86 -17.83 9.29
CA ARG A 303 -2.28 -19.15 9.02
C ARG A 303 -0.80 -19.10 8.64
N ASP A 304 -0.24 -17.91 8.45
CA ASP A 304 1.09 -17.69 7.89
C ASP A 304 1.27 -18.45 6.57
N ALA A 305 0.27 -18.27 5.68
CA ALA A 305 0.12 -18.95 4.41
C ALA A 305 1.23 -18.59 3.40
N SER A 306 1.31 -19.35 2.31
CA SER A 306 2.19 -18.97 1.20
C SER A 306 1.71 -17.68 0.53
N PRO A 307 2.60 -16.75 0.15
CA PRO A 307 2.22 -15.59 -0.68
C PRO A 307 1.55 -15.99 -2.01
N LEU A 308 1.81 -17.21 -2.53
CA LEU A 308 1.19 -17.70 -3.76
C LEU A 308 -0.31 -18.01 -3.59
N GLU A 309 -0.77 -18.31 -2.37
CA GLU A 309 -2.20 -18.50 -2.09
C GLU A 309 -3.03 -17.24 -2.40
N ILE A 310 -2.41 -16.06 -2.46
CA ILE A 310 -3.07 -14.82 -2.86
C ILE A 310 -3.68 -14.96 -4.27
N ILE A 311 -2.98 -15.59 -5.22
CA ILE A 311 -3.43 -15.69 -6.61
C ILE A 311 -3.97 -17.07 -6.98
N ASN A 312 -3.62 -18.13 -6.23
CA ASN A 312 -4.00 -19.51 -6.56
C ASN A 312 -4.87 -20.20 -5.49
N GLY A 313 -5.15 -19.53 -4.37
CA GLY A 313 -5.94 -20.08 -3.28
C GLY A 313 -7.39 -20.36 -3.68
N THR A 314 -8.00 -21.37 -3.06
CA THR A 314 -9.41 -21.76 -3.30
C THR A 314 -10.27 -21.72 -2.04
N ALA A 315 -9.73 -21.19 -0.95
CA ALA A 315 -10.51 -20.83 0.23
C ALA A 315 -10.93 -19.36 0.14
N SER A 316 -12.17 -19.05 0.52
CA SER A 316 -12.64 -17.68 0.68
C SER A 316 -13.71 -17.59 1.77
N PHE A 317 -14.37 -16.44 1.89
CA PHE A 317 -15.46 -16.18 2.80
C PHE A 317 -16.68 -15.69 2.02
N ALA A 318 -17.86 -16.29 2.27
CA ALA A 318 -19.06 -15.93 1.54
C ALA A 318 -20.26 -15.74 2.47
N SER A 319 -21.02 -14.66 2.22
CA SER A 319 -22.41 -14.52 2.64
C SER A 319 -23.33 -15.30 1.69
N ALA A 320 -24.63 -15.37 1.98
CA ALA A 320 -25.61 -15.91 1.02
C ALA A 320 -25.54 -15.24 -0.37
N GLY A 321 -25.31 -13.93 -0.43
CA GLY A 321 -25.19 -13.18 -1.68
C GLY A 321 -23.93 -13.55 -2.47
N LEU A 322 -22.77 -13.53 -1.80
CA LEU A 322 -21.49 -13.92 -2.41
C LEU A 322 -21.48 -15.39 -2.84
N ALA A 323 -22.06 -16.29 -2.04
CA ALA A 323 -22.14 -17.70 -2.38
C ALA A 323 -22.94 -17.94 -3.67
N SER A 324 -23.99 -17.14 -3.91
CA SER A 324 -24.72 -17.14 -5.17
C SER A 324 -23.84 -16.71 -6.34
N LEU A 325 -22.94 -15.73 -6.16
CA LEU A 325 -21.99 -15.32 -7.20
C LEU A 325 -20.95 -16.42 -7.48
N TYR A 326 -20.51 -17.10 -6.42
CA TYR A 326 -19.55 -18.19 -6.52
C TYR A 326 -20.13 -19.50 -7.09
N GLY A 327 -21.45 -19.67 -7.05
CA GLY A 327 -22.10 -20.92 -7.44
C GLY A 327 -21.94 -22.04 -6.41
N VAL A 328 -21.66 -21.71 -5.15
CA VAL A 328 -21.48 -22.67 -4.06
C VAL A 328 -22.71 -22.74 -3.17
N SER A 329 -22.88 -23.87 -2.46
CA SER A 329 -23.88 -23.98 -1.39
C SER A 329 -23.43 -23.11 -0.21
N GLY A 330 -23.88 -21.86 -0.17
CA GLY A 330 -23.51 -20.90 0.85
C GLY A 330 -24.22 -21.10 2.20
N PRO A 331 -23.73 -20.43 3.25
CA PRO A 331 -24.48 -20.32 4.48
C PRO A 331 -25.82 -19.61 4.23
N ALA A 332 -26.85 -19.99 4.98
CA ALA A 332 -28.14 -19.29 4.93
C ALA A 332 -28.08 -17.89 5.60
N SER A 333 -26.92 -17.51 6.13
CA SER A 333 -26.71 -16.32 6.94
C SER A 333 -26.27 -15.12 6.09
N ALA A 334 -26.47 -13.91 6.62
CA ALA A 334 -25.94 -12.68 6.06
C ALA A 334 -24.47 -12.44 6.46
N SER A 335 -23.95 -13.19 7.45
CA SER A 335 -22.54 -13.17 7.84
C SER A 335 -21.69 -13.91 6.82
N LEU A 336 -20.43 -13.49 6.69
CA LEU A 336 -19.46 -14.19 5.88
C LEU A 336 -18.92 -15.40 6.65
N GLU A 337 -18.95 -16.57 6.02
CA GLU A 337 -18.42 -17.81 6.58
C GLU A 337 -17.39 -18.43 5.63
N PRO A 338 -16.41 -19.20 6.14
CA PRO A 338 -15.43 -19.88 5.29
C PRO A 338 -16.10 -20.81 4.28
N VAL A 339 -15.65 -20.77 3.03
CA VAL A 339 -16.11 -21.63 1.94
C VAL A 339 -14.92 -22.16 1.13
N SER A 340 -15.08 -23.35 0.57
CA SER A 340 -14.18 -23.90 -0.45
C SER A 340 -14.76 -23.66 -1.83
N LEU A 341 -13.96 -23.12 -2.72
CA LEU A 341 -14.32 -22.77 -4.08
C LEU A 341 -13.84 -23.84 -5.07
N ASP A 342 -14.50 -23.92 -6.22
CA ASP A 342 -14.13 -24.87 -7.28
C ASP A 342 -12.76 -24.48 -7.89
N PRO A 343 -11.72 -25.31 -7.75
CA PRO A 343 -10.38 -25.01 -8.27
C PRO A 343 -10.31 -24.94 -9.80
N SER A 344 -11.32 -25.45 -10.52
CA SER A 344 -11.41 -25.29 -11.98
C SER A 344 -11.97 -23.94 -12.41
N GLN A 345 -12.58 -23.19 -11.48
CA GLN A 345 -13.25 -21.92 -11.76
C GLN A 345 -12.77 -20.77 -10.89
N ARG A 346 -11.95 -20.98 -9.86
CA ARG A 346 -11.60 -19.95 -8.89
C ARG A 346 -10.12 -20.03 -8.53
N ALA A 347 -9.49 -18.86 -8.47
CA ALA A 347 -8.07 -18.67 -8.21
C ALA A 347 -7.86 -17.34 -7.46
N GLY A 348 -7.81 -17.42 -6.13
CA GLY A 348 -7.51 -16.33 -5.21
C GLY A 348 -8.21 -15.01 -5.54
N ILE A 349 -7.46 -13.92 -5.40
CA ILE A 349 -7.93 -12.56 -5.70
C ILE A 349 -8.28 -12.35 -7.17
N LEU A 350 -7.68 -13.12 -8.10
CA LEU A 350 -7.91 -12.96 -9.54
C LEU A 350 -9.39 -13.22 -9.89
N THR A 351 -10.05 -14.09 -9.14
CA THR A 351 -11.45 -14.47 -9.39
C THR A 351 -12.44 -13.97 -8.35
N MET A 352 -12.00 -13.05 -7.50
CA MET A 352 -12.80 -12.51 -6.40
C MET A 352 -13.80 -11.46 -6.92
N PRO A 353 -15.07 -11.50 -6.49
CA PRO A 353 -16.13 -10.60 -6.96
C PRO A 353 -15.79 -9.11 -6.83
N ALA A 354 -15.08 -8.69 -5.77
CA ALA A 354 -14.62 -7.31 -5.61
C ALA A 354 -13.77 -6.84 -6.79
N ILE A 355 -12.80 -7.66 -7.20
CA ILE A 355 -11.87 -7.38 -8.30
C ILE A 355 -12.61 -7.41 -9.64
N LEU A 356 -13.42 -8.44 -9.87
CA LEU A 356 -14.15 -8.60 -11.13
C LEU A 356 -15.18 -7.48 -11.33
N THR A 357 -15.80 -6.99 -10.26
CA THR A 357 -16.75 -5.87 -10.29
C THR A 357 -16.06 -4.54 -10.57
N MET A 358 -14.99 -4.20 -9.82
CA MET A 358 -14.31 -2.91 -10.00
C MET A 358 -13.58 -2.79 -11.35
N THR A 359 -13.34 -3.91 -12.02
CA THR A 359 -12.72 -3.98 -13.35
C THR A 359 -13.74 -4.17 -14.48
N SER A 360 -15.04 -4.00 -14.22
CA SER A 360 -16.10 -4.14 -15.24
C SER A 360 -16.79 -2.81 -15.57
N GLY A 361 -17.67 -2.83 -16.57
CA GLY A 361 -18.60 -1.73 -16.86
C GLY A 361 -19.95 -1.92 -16.18
N PRO A 362 -20.89 -0.97 -16.32
CA PRO A 362 -22.22 -1.06 -15.72
C PRO A 362 -23.03 -2.29 -16.16
N GLU A 363 -22.99 -2.63 -17.45
CA GLU A 363 -23.87 -3.65 -18.04
C GLU A 363 -23.15 -4.97 -18.35
N GLN A 364 -21.80 -4.96 -18.39
CA GLN A 364 -21.01 -6.09 -18.89
C GLN A 364 -19.58 -6.09 -18.33
N PRO A 365 -18.86 -7.22 -18.42
CA PRO A 365 -17.41 -7.29 -18.21
C PRO A 365 -16.64 -6.24 -19.02
N ASN A 366 -15.38 -6.02 -18.65
CA ASN A 366 -14.47 -5.22 -19.46
C ASN A 366 -13.07 -5.86 -19.49
N ILE A 367 -12.74 -6.48 -20.62
CA ILE A 367 -11.49 -7.22 -20.85
C ILE A 367 -10.29 -6.28 -20.66
N VAL A 368 -10.36 -5.07 -21.20
CA VAL A 368 -9.27 -4.09 -21.16
C VAL A 368 -8.96 -3.69 -19.71
N ARG A 369 -9.99 -3.37 -18.92
CA ARG A 369 -9.83 -3.00 -17.49
C ARG A 369 -9.27 -4.15 -16.66
N ARG A 370 -9.70 -5.39 -16.91
CA ARG A 370 -9.15 -6.59 -16.27
C ARG A 370 -7.68 -6.79 -16.61
N GLY A 371 -7.32 -6.67 -17.90
CA GLY A 371 -5.94 -6.76 -18.37
C GLY A 371 -5.04 -5.68 -17.77
N VAL A 372 -5.51 -4.42 -17.72
CA VAL A 372 -4.77 -3.31 -17.08
C VAL A 372 -4.55 -3.58 -15.61
N TRP A 373 -5.60 -3.98 -14.87
CA TRP A 373 -5.47 -4.29 -13.45
C TRP A 373 -4.48 -5.43 -13.20
N LEU A 374 -4.55 -6.50 -13.99
CA LEU A 374 -3.63 -7.64 -13.89
C LEU A 374 -2.18 -7.21 -14.18
N ALA A 375 -1.94 -6.42 -15.24
CA ALA A 375 -0.62 -5.89 -15.55
C ALA A 375 -0.05 -5.03 -14.41
N GLU A 376 -0.82 -4.07 -13.91
CA GLU A 376 -0.35 -3.13 -12.90
C GLU A 376 -0.22 -3.76 -11.51
N ALA A 377 -1.24 -4.46 -11.05
CA ALA A 377 -1.32 -4.96 -9.68
C ALA A 377 -0.59 -6.28 -9.47
N ILE A 378 -0.56 -7.16 -10.48
CA ILE A 378 -0.05 -8.54 -10.34
C ILE A 378 1.30 -8.72 -11.03
N LEU A 379 1.56 -8.00 -12.13
CA LEU A 379 2.81 -8.10 -12.89
C LEU A 379 3.73 -6.89 -12.72
N CYS A 380 3.29 -5.86 -12.00
CA CYS A 380 4.02 -4.60 -11.81
C CYS A 380 4.46 -3.95 -13.13
N ALA A 381 3.73 -4.23 -14.21
CA ALA A 381 3.94 -3.66 -15.53
C ALA A 381 2.98 -2.49 -15.73
N THR A 382 3.52 -1.30 -16.04
CA THR A 382 2.70 -0.13 -16.34
C THR A 382 2.36 -0.10 -17.84
N PRO A 383 1.09 -0.26 -18.24
CA PRO A 383 0.73 -0.12 -19.64
C PRO A 383 0.94 1.32 -20.14
N PRO A 384 1.26 1.53 -21.44
CA PRO A 384 1.38 2.87 -21.99
C PRO A 384 0.05 3.64 -21.90
N PRO A 385 0.09 4.98 -21.68
CA PRO A 385 -1.13 5.76 -21.64
C PRO A 385 -1.86 5.74 -22.99
N PRO A 386 -3.20 5.80 -23.00
CA PRO A 386 -3.96 5.81 -24.23
C PRO A 386 -3.65 7.07 -25.07
N PRO A 387 -3.80 7.00 -26.41
CA PRO A 387 -3.62 8.17 -27.27
C PRO A 387 -4.52 9.35 -26.86
N PRO A 388 -4.06 10.61 -26.97
CA PRO A 388 -4.87 11.75 -26.60
C PRO A 388 -6.19 11.83 -27.39
N GLY A 389 -7.32 11.96 -26.70
CA GLY A 389 -8.62 12.23 -27.30
C GLY A 389 -9.39 11.01 -27.81
N VAL A 390 -8.97 9.78 -27.48
CA VAL A 390 -9.76 8.57 -27.78
C VAL A 390 -10.78 8.27 -26.67
N SER A 391 -11.90 7.65 -27.04
CA SER A 391 -12.80 7.01 -26.07
C SER A 391 -12.11 5.80 -25.47
N LEU A 392 -12.23 5.60 -24.16
CA LEU A 392 -11.69 4.44 -23.45
C LEU A 392 -12.68 3.27 -23.38
N GLU A 393 -13.87 3.45 -23.96
CA GLU A 393 -14.89 2.41 -24.05
C GLU A 393 -15.25 2.20 -25.53
N LEU A 394 -15.30 0.93 -25.92
CA LEU A 394 -15.80 0.51 -27.23
C LEU A 394 -17.32 0.35 -27.15
N ASP A 395 -18.02 1.03 -28.07
CA ASP A 395 -19.47 0.90 -28.17
C ASP A 395 -19.87 -0.57 -28.38
N PRO A 396 -20.94 -1.04 -27.72
CA PRO A 396 -21.48 -2.37 -27.97
C PRO A 396 -21.90 -2.49 -29.44
N THR A 397 -21.45 -3.56 -30.09
CA THR A 397 -21.84 -3.90 -31.46
C THR A 397 -22.70 -5.15 -31.42
N PRO A 398 -23.98 -5.09 -31.83
CA PRO A 398 -24.88 -6.25 -31.76
C PRO A 398 -24.30 -7.48 -32.48
N GLY A 399 -24.28 -8.61 -31.78
CA GLY A 399 -23.81 -9.89 -32.33
C GLY A 399 -22.30 -10.09 -32.33
N LEU A 400 -21.52 -9.18 -31.73
CA LEU A 400 -20.09 -9.39 -31.47
C LEU A 400 -19.84 -9.45 -29.96
N THR A 401 -19.03 -10.42 -29.54
CA THR A 401 -18.44 -10.48 -28.21
C THR A 401 -17.50 -9.29 -27.97
N GLU A 402 -17.19 -8.99 -26.71
CA GLU A 402 -16.19 -7.96 -26.40
C GLU A 402 -14.83 -8.28 -27.02
N ARG A 403 -14.42 -9.56 -26.97
CA ARG A 403 -13.22 -10.05 -27.62
C ARG A 403 -13.20 -9.76 -29.12
N GLU A 404 -14.24 -10.15 -29.86
CA GLU A 404 -14.32 -9.89 -31.30
C GLU A 404 -14.26 -8.40 -31.63
N ARG A 405 -14.86 -7.55 -30.77
CA ARG A 405 -14.76 -6.09 -30.90
C ARG A 405 -13.33 -5.59 -30.69
N LEU A 406 -12.61 -6.11 -29.70
CA LEU A 406 -11.21 -5.75 -29.44
C LEU A 406 -10.27 -6.27 -30.54
N GLU A 407 -10.48 -7.47 -31.04
CA GLU A 407 -9.72 -8.01 -32.17
C GLU A 407 -9.92 -7.20 -33.45
N ALA A 408 -11.14 -6.70 -33.69
CA ALA A 408 -11.42 -5.76 -34.77
C ALA A 408 -10.78 -4.38 -34.50
N HIS A 409 -10.80 -3.91 -33.25
CA HIS A 409 -10.18 -2.64 -32.85
C HIS A 409 -8.65 -2.65 -33.05
N ARG A 410 -7.99 -3.77 -32.74
CA ARG A 410 -6.55 -4.00 -32.90
C ARG A 410 -6.09 -4.10 -34.35
N GLN A 411 -7.00 -4.11 -35.33
CA GLN A 411 -6.59 -4.00 -36.74
C GLN A 411 -6.00 -2.63 -37.08
N ASP A 412 -6.26 -1.59 -36.26
CA ASP A 412 -5.57 -0.32 -36.36
C ASP A 412 -4.20 -0.41 -35.63
N PRO A 413 -3.06 -0.22 -36.32
CA PRO A 413 -1.73 -0.29 -35.71
C PRO A 413 -1.54 0.69 -34.55
N SER A 414 -2.24 1.82 -34.53
CA SER A 414 -2.15 2.79 -33.44
C SER A 414 -2.77 2.24 -32.14
N CYS A 415 -3.85 1.47 -32.25
CA CYS A 415 -4.52 0.81 -31.14
C CYS A 415 -3.78 -0.47 -30.70
N ALA A 416 -3.31 -1.27 -31.65
CA ALA A 416 -2.57 -2.51 -31.39
C ALA A 416 -1.36 -2.30 -30.47
N SER A 417 -0.64 -1.18 -30.65
CA SER A 417 0.58 -0.87 -29.89
C SER A 417 0.41 -0.93 -28.36
N CYS A 418 -0.79 -0.64 -27.85
CA CYS A 418 -1.11 -0.70 -26.43
C CYS A 418 -1.90 -1.97 -26.10
N HIS A 419 -2.89 -2.31 -26.92
CA HIS A 419 -3.82 -3.41 -26.68
C HIS A 419 -3.17 -4.81 -26.80
N ASP A 420 -2.09 -4.95 -27.57
CA ASP A 420 -1.34 -6.21 -27.68
C ASP A 420 -0.72 -6.65 -26.35
N LEU A 421 -0.50 -5.71 -25.41
CA LEU A 421 0.05 -5.99 -24.08
C LEU A 421 -1.04 -6.21 -23.02
N ILE A 422 -2.27 -5.74 -23.27
CA ILE A 422 -3.34 -5.63 -22.27
C ILE A 422 -4.41 -6.69 -22.52
N ASP A 423 -4.98 -6.71 -23.74
CA ASP A 423 -6.16 -7.53 -24.04
C ASP A 423 -5.88 -9.03 -23.87
N PRO A 424 -4.72 -9.58 -24.31
CA PRO A 424 -4.41 -11.00 -24.10
C PRO A 424 -4.38 -11.43 -22.64
N LEU A 425 -4.08 -10.52 -21.71
CA LEU A 425 -4.15 -10.77 -20.27
C LEU A 425 -5.61 -10.83 -19.80
N GLY A 426 -6.46 -9.93 -20.31
CA GLY A 426 -7.88 -9.85 -20.00
C GLY A 426 -8.72 -11.03 -20.53
N PHE A 427 -8.31 -11.66 -21.64
CA PHE A 427 -9.06 -12.78 -22.24
C PHE A 427 -9.22 -13.98 -21.31
N GLY A 428 -8.29 -14.22 -20.39
CA GLY A 428 -8.41 -15.29 -19.40
C GLY A 428 -9.63 -15.17 -18.48
N PHE A 429 -10.24 -13.98 -18.39
CA PHE A 429 -11.38 -13.71 -17.51
C PHE A 429 -12.74 -13.82 -18.23
N GLU A 430 -12.81 -14.24 -19.49
CA GLU A 430 -14.06 -14.23 -20.27
C GLU A 430 -15.16 -15.11 -19.66
N HIS A 431 -14.80 -16.15 -18.89
CA HIS A 431 -15.79 -16.95 -18.15
C HIS A 431 -16.53 -16.19 -17.05
N TYR A 432 -16.09 -15.00 -16.63
CA TYR A 432 -16.73 -14.27 -15.54
C TYR A 432 -17.51 -13.06 -16.03
N ASP A 433 -18.76 -12.94 -15.57
CA ASP A 433 -19.55 -11.75 -15.81
C ASP A 433 -19.08 -10.53 -14.96
N ALA A 434 -19.81 -9.41 -15.03
CA ALA A 434 -19.40 -8.18 -14.35
C ALA A 434 -19.36 -8.31 -12.82
N LEU A 435 -20.16 -9.18 -12.19
CA LEU A 435 -20.14 -9.41 -10.75
C LEU A 435 -19.23 -10.58 -10.35
N GLY A 436 -18.69 -11.31 -11.32
CA GLY A 436 -17.83 -12.46 -11.09
C GLY A 436 -18.54 -13.81 -11.05
N ARG A 437 -19.76 -13.90 -11.59
CA ARG A 437 -20.44 -15.19 -11.80
C ARG A 437 -19.76 -15.96 -12.92
N TRP A 438 -19.56 -17.25 -12.71
CA TRP A 438 -19.08 -18.16 -13.74
C TRP A 438 -20.14 -18.34 -14.84
N ARG A 439 -19.69 -18.41 -16.09
CA ARG A 439 -20.50 -18.65 -17.29
C ARG A 439 -19.85 -19.75 -18.13
N ASP A 440 -20.64 -20.71 -18.58
CA ASP A 440 -20.18 -21.74 -19.52
C ASP A 440 -20.26 -21.28 -20.98
N ASP A 441 -21.13 -20.32 -21.28
CA ASP A 441 -21.38 -19.73 -22.60
C ASP A 441 -21.75 -18.24 -22.50
N ILE A 442 -21.69 -17.53 -23.63
CA ILE A 442 -22.19 -16.15 -23.79
C ILE A 442 -23.27 -16.19 -24.87
N ASP A 443 -24.53 -15.97 -24.47
CA ASP A 443 -25.69 -16.01 -25.37
C ASP A 443 -25.80 -17.32 -26.20
N GLY A 444 -25.37 -18.45 -25.62
CA GLY A 444 -25.37 -19.77 -26.26
C GLY A 444 -24.14 -20.07 -27.11
N GLU A 445 -23.20 -19.13 -27.23
CA GLU A 445 -21.92 -19.31 -27.95
C GLU A 445 -20.79 -19.72 -26.99
N SER A 446 -19.89 -20.57 -27.46
CA SER A 446 -18.75 -21.02 -26.67
C SER A 446 -17.80 -19.86 -26.37
N ILE A 447 -17.29 -19.81 -25.13
CA ILE A 447 -16.30 -18.83 -24.71
C ILE A 447 -14.92 -19.19 -25.26
N ASP A 448 -14.23 -18.21 -25.84
CA ASP A 448 -12.80 -18.29 -26.14
C ASP A 448 -12.04 -17.46 -25.10
N ASP A 449 -11.43 -18.15 -24.13
CA ASP A 449 -10.62 -17.60 -23.04
C ASP A 449 -9.11 -17.83 -23.25
N LEU A 450 -8.67 -18.03 -24.50
CA LEU A 450 -7.26 -18.10 -24.88
C LEU A 450 -6.59 -16.74 -24.68
N GLY A 451 -5.66 -16.67 -23.74
CA GLY A 451 -4.85 -15.50 -23.45
C GLY A 451 -3.36 -15.73 -23.72
N ARG A 452 -2.57 -14.66 -23.56
CA ARG A 452 -1.11 -14.69 -23.75
C ARG A 452 -0.41 -13.76 -22.77
N LEU A 453 0.69 -14.22 -22.18
CA LEU A 453 1.62 -13.41 -21.40
C LEU A 453 2.53 -12.56 -22.32
N PRO A 454 3.15 -11.46 -21.81
CA PRO A 454 4.05 -10.62 -22.59
C PRO A 454 5.26 -11.38 -23.18
N ASP A 455 5.68 -12.47 -22.54
CA ASP A 455 6.76 -13.35 -22.99
C ASP A 455 6.35 -14.35 -24.09
N GLY A 456 5.08 -14.33 -24.49
CA GLY A 456 4.55 -15.15 -25.57
C GLY A 456 3.87 -16.45 -25.13
N ARG A 457 4.00 -16.87 -23.86
CA ARG A 457 3.32 -18.07 -23.34
C ARG A 457 1.80 -17.92 -23.41
N GLU A 458 1.12 -18.97 -23.86
CA GLU A 458 -0.34 -19.02 -23.98
C GLU A 458 -0.97 -19.73 -22.79
N PHE A 459 -2.15 -19.28 -22.37
CA PHE A 459 -2.93 -19.90 -21.30
C PHE A 459 -4.42 -19.96 -21.69
N GLN A 460 -5.14 -20.94 -21.14
CA GLN A 460 -6.59 -21.08 -21.33
C GLN A 460 -7.28 -20.76 -19.99
N GLY A 461 -7.85 -19.56 -19.89
CA GLY A 461 -8.55 -19.11 -18.69
C GLY A 461 -7.65 -18.66 -17.54
N VAL A 462 -8.24 -17.91 -16.61
CA VAL A 462 -7.54 -17.28 -15.49
C VAL A 462 -6.94 -18.28 -14.50
N VAL A 463 -7.50 -19.48 -14.37
CA VAL A 463 -6.95 -20.52 -13.48
C VAL A 463 -5.62 -21.05 -14.04
N ALA A 464 -5.54 -21.30 -15.35
CA ALA A 464 -4.28 -21.70 -15.98
C ALA A 464 -3.24 -20.56 -15.91
N LEU A 465 -3.68 -19.31 -16.12
CA LEU A 465 -2.84 -18.14 -15.90
C LEU A 465 -2.29 -18.08 -14.47
N SER A 466 -3.14 -18.26 -13.46
CA SER A 466 -2.75 -18.26 -12.04
C SER A 466 -1.67 -19.29 -11.74
N GLN A 467 -1.82 -20.50 -12.30
CA GLN A 467 -0.81 -21.56 -12.18
C GLN A 467 0.51 -21.13 -12.83
N MET A 468 0.46 -20.58 -14.05
CA MET A 468 1.66 -20.08 -14.72
C MET A 468 2.35 -18.95 -13.94
N LEU A 469 1.59 -18.03 -13.35
CA LEU A 469 2.13 -16.94 -12.53
C LEU A 469 2.72 -17.45 -11.21
N SER A 470 2.14 -18.51 -10.62
CA SER A 470 2.67 -19.17 -9.42
C SER A 470 4.02 -19.87 -9.67
N GLU A 471 4.30 -20.21 -10.93
CA GLU A 471 5.55 -20.85 -11.36
C GLU A 471 6.54 -19.87 -12.01
N SER A 472 6.13 -18.61 -12.18
CA SER A 472 6.92 -17.54 -12.82
C SER A 472 7.51 -16.60 -11.76
N PRO A 473 8.68 -15.98 -11.99
CA PRO A 473 9.17 -14.91 -11.13
C PRO A 473 8.27 -13.67 -11.14
N ASP A 474 7.45 -13.46 -12.18
CA ASP A 474 6.71 -12.20 -12.39
C ASP A 474 5.85 -11.79 -11.17
N PHE A 475 5.02 -12.71 -10.67
CA PHE A 475 4.19 -12.42 -9.49
C PHE A 475 5.05 -12.29 -8.22
N ALA A 476 6.05 -13.17 -8.06
CA ALA A 476 6.94 -13.18 -6.92
C ALA A 476 7.72 -11.86 -6.78
N GLU A 477 8.27 -11.34 -7.88
CA GLU A 477 8.95 -10.06 -7.95
C GLU A 477 7.96 -8.92 -7.69
N CYS A 478 6.78 -8.95 -8.32
CA CYS A 478 5.80 -7.88 -8.13
C CYS A 478 5.29 -7.78 -6.69
N ILE A 479 4.90 -8.88 -6.04
CA ILE A 479 4.46 -8.83 -4.63
C ILE A 479 5.59 -8.34 -3.72
N THR A 480 6.83 -8.77 -3.99
CA THR A 480 8.00 -8.32 -3.24
C THR A 480 8.24 -6.83 -3.43
N GLU A 481 8.12 -6.31 -4.66
CA GLU A 481 8.23 -4.88 -4.95
C GLU A 481 7.14 -4.07 -4.24
N ARG A 482 5.90 -4.54 -4.27
CA ARG A 482 4.75 -3.85 -3.63
C ARG A 482 4.92 -3.78 -2.12
N VAL A 483 5.27 -4.90 -1.48
CA VAL A 483 5.56 -4.95 -0.04
C VAL A 483 6.72 -4.02 0.30
N THR A 484 7.83 -4.10 -0.45
CA THR A 484 9.01 -3.28 -0.18
C THR A 484 8.73 -1.79 -0.35
N THR A 485 8.04 -1.40 -1.42
CA THR A 485 7.64 -0.01 -1.70
C THR A 485 6.80 0.56 -0.56
N TYR A 486 5.79 -0.19 -0.10
CA TYR A 486 4.95 0.20 1.03
C TYR A 486 5.73 0.27 2.34
N ALA A 487 6.55 -0.73 2.64
CA ALA A 487 7.35 -0.82 3.87
C ALA A 487 8.34 0.34 4.02
N LEU A 488 8.95 0.76 2.90
CA LEU A 488 9.94 1.84 2.87
C LEU A 488 9.32 3.22 2.67
N GLY A 489 8.07 3.30 2.22
CA GLY A 489 7.40 4.56 1.90
C GLY A 489 8.10 5.32 0.77
N ARG A 490 8.63 4.61 -0.22
CA ARG A 490 9.31 5.19 -1.39
C ARG A 490 9.25 4.24 -2.58
N THR A 491 9.40 4.82 -3.77
CA THR A 491 9.65 4.09 -5.02
C THR A 491 10.98 3.35 -4.94
N MET A 492 10.98 2.07 -5.35
CA MET A 492 12.20 1.32 -5.65
C MET A 492 12.80 1.82 -6.97
N SER A 493 14.10 2.04 -7.03
CA SER A 493 14.76 2.42 -8.28
C SER A 493 15.05 1.19 -9.16
N GLU A 494 15.25 1.40 -10.45
CA GLU A 494 15.62 0.33 -11.39
C GLU A 494 16.91 -0.40 -10.97
N GLU A 495 17.86 0.30 -10.34
CA GLU A 495 19.09 -0.31 -9.82
C GLU A 495 18.78 -1.32 -8.70
N GLU A 496 17.74 -1.07 -7.90
CA GLU A 496 17.33 -1.92 -6.78
C GLU A 496 16.46 -3.11 -7.21
N ALA A 497 16.13 -3.25 -8.50
CA ALA A 497 15.36 -4.38 -9.01
C ALA A 497 16.03 -5.73 -8.69
N CYS A 498 17.37 -5.78 -8.63
CA CYS A 498 18.06 -7.01 -8.23
C CYS A 498 17.85 -7.39 -6.75
N VAL A 499 17.56 -6.43 -5.87
CA VAL A 499 17.21 -6.70 -4.46
C VAL A 499 15.86 -7.36 -4.38
N VAL A 500 14.88 -6.82 -5.11
CA VAL A 500 13.52 -7.38 -5.22
C VAL A 500 13.57 -8.80 -5.77
N ALA A 501 14.29 -9.02 -6.87
CA ALA A 501 14.41 -10.33 -7.49
C ALA A 501 15.08 -11.36 -6.55
N ALA A 502 16.10 -10.95 -5.80
CA ALA A 502 16.76 -11.83 -4.83
C ALA A 502 15.82 -12.23 -3.68
N ILE A 503 15.10 -11.27 -3.09
CA ILE A 503 14.13 -11.54 -2.02
C ILE A 503 13.00 -12.45 -2.54
N ALA A 504 12.46 -12.15 -3.72
CA ALA A 504 11.38 -12.89 -4.36
C ALA A 504 11.76 -14.37 -4.59
N ALA A 505 12.94 -14.61 -5.16
CA ALA A 505 13.42 -15.95 -5.47
C ALA A 505 13.57 -16.87 -4.24
N GLU A 506 13.86 -16.29 -3.07
CA GLU A 506 14.07 -17.04 -1.82
C GLU A 506 12.79 -17.13 -0.96
N ASN A 507 11.88 -16.16 -1.07
CA ASN A 507 10.77 -15.99 -0.11
C ASN A 507 9.37 -16.05 -0.72
N VAL A 508 9.25 -16.29 -2.04
CA VAL A 508 7.96 -16.50 -2.69
C VAL A 508 7.96 -17.84 -3.43
N SER A 509 7.53 -18.87 -2.72
CA SER A 509 7.31 -20.21 -3.24
C SER A 509 6.12 -20.86 -2.50
N LEU A 510 5.69 -22.05 -2.93
CA LEU A 510 4.64 -22.80 -2.25
C LEU A 510 4.99 -23.18 -0.80
N ASP A 511 6.28 -23.32 -0.49
CA ASP A 511 6.77 -23.68 0.85
C ASP A 511 7.16 -22.46 1.69
N SER A 512 7.21 -21.27 1.08
CA SER A 512 7.49 -20.00 1.77
C SER A 512 6.26 -19.53 2.53
N LYS A 513 6.49 -18.67 3.54
CA LYS A 513 5.41 -18.06 4.32
C LYS A 513 5.38 -16.56 4.15
N LEU A 514 4.20 -15.95 4.36
CA LEU A 514 4.06 -14.50 4.36
C LEU A 514 5.00 -13.84 5.36
N SER A 515 5.14 -14.37 6.58
CA SER A 515 6.07 -13.85 7.58
C SER A 515 7.53 -13.86 7.10
N ASP A 516 7.93 -14.83 6.27
CA ASP A 516 9.27 -14.93 5.73
C ASP A 516 9.54 -13.88 4.65
N LEU A 517 8.57 -13.60 3.77
CA LEU A 517 8.64 -12.49 2.82
C LEU A 517 8.77 -11.14 3.55
N LEU A 518 7.92 -10.90 4.57
CA LEU A 518 7.96 -9.67 5.35
C LEU A 518 9.28 -9.54 6.11
N TRP A 519 9.79 -10.64 6.66
CA TRP A 519 11.09 -10.68 7.32
C TRP A 519 12.24 -10.42 6.35
N ALA A 520 12.21 -10.95 5.13
CA ALA A 520 13.24 -10.69 4.13
C ALA A 520 13.32 -9.19 3.79
N VAL A 521 12.17 -8.51 3.70
CA VAL A 521 12.12 -7.04 3.55
C VAL A 521 12.68 -6.35 4.80
N VAL A 522 12.20 -6.70 6.00
CA VAL A 522 12.61 -6.05 7.27
C VAL A 522 14.08 -6.25 7.59
N SER A 523 14.64 -7.42 7.25
CA SER A 523 16.04 -7.75 7.48
C SER A 523 16.99 -7.17 6.43
N SER A 524 16.47 -6.65 5.30
CA SER A 524 17.27 -6.04 4.25
C SER A 524 17.96 -4.73 4.67
N ASP A 525 19.07 -4.42 3.99
CA ASP A 525 19.75 -3.13 4.15
C ASP A 525 18.83 -1.95 3.80
N ALA A 526 17.97 -2.11 2.78
CA ALA A 526 17.01 -1.07 2.39
C ALA A 526 16.08 -0.67 3.53
N PHE A 527 15.70 -1.63 4.39
CA PHE A 527 14.83 -1.37 5.54
C PHE A 527 15.60 -0.90 6.77
N GLN A 528 16.78 -1.45 7.05
CA GLN A 528 17.52 -1.18 8.30
C GLN A 528 18.50 -0.01 8.23
N MET A 529 18.76 0.52 7.04
CA MET A 529 19.73 1.58 6.81
C MET A 529 19.05 2.88 6.35
N GLU A 530 19.81 3.97 6.37
CA GLU A 530 19.41 5.28 5.87
C GLU A 530 20.56 5.99 5.14
N VAL A 531 20.22 6.74 4.10
CA VAL A 531 21.15 7.51 3.24
C VAL A 531 21.08 8.99 3.60
N PHE A 532 22.25 9.64 3.72
CA PHE A 532 22.37 11.05 4.10
C PHE A 532 22.86 11.98 3.00
N THR A 533 23.44 11.43 1.94
CA THR A 533 23.95 12.26 0.84
C THR A 533 22.80 12.86 0.03
N PRO A 534 22.90 14.16 -0.35
CA PRO A 534 21.90 14.85 -1.16
C PRO A 534 21.62 14.17 -2.50
#